data_AF-A0A1Y1KZ99-F1
#
_entry.id   AF-A0A1Y1KZ99-F1
#
_cell.length_a   1.000
_cell.length_b   1.000
_cell.length_c   1.000
_cell.angle_alpha   90.00
_cell.angle_beta   90.00
_cell.angle_gamma   90.00
#
_symmetry.space_group_name_H-M   'P 1'
#
loop_
_entity.id
_entity.type
_entity.pdbx_description
1 polymer ?
#
loop_
_entity_poly.entity_id
_entity_poly.type
_entity_poly.pdbx_seq_one_letter_code
_entity_poly.pdbx_strand_id
1 'polypeptide(L)'
;VANREKSEFCPVRLFKKLLSKIGPNVTTNRLFLTPNPLWKDPSSVGWYKSSPVGKNQIGKWTKSDAKQIGVDTTITKITNHSLRSSAVSHLARGGVGEEQLIKITGHASTASIKPYLQLDSCHHAKIIGKMRNEASSSTYSSTLRVITSSSSSSSSTNLEKECDVS
;
A
#
# COMPACT_ATOMS: atom_id res chain seq x y z
N VAL A 1 8.83 -1.69 -16.42
CA VAL A 1 8.94 -3.15 -16.70
C VAL A 1 7.82 -3.88 -15.95
N ALA A 2 7.22 -4.92 -16.53
CA ALA A 2 6.16 -5.68 -15.87
C ALA A 2 6.75 -6.68 -14.86
N ASN A 3 6.16 -6.75 -13.66
CA ASN A 3 6.54 -7.73 -12.64
C ASN A 3 6.17 -9.15 -13.12
N ARG A 4 7.14 -10.08 -13.07
CA ARG A 4 7.00 -11.47 -13.50
C ARG A 4 6.66 -12.43 -12.35
N GLU A 5 7.10 -12.14 -11.13
CA GLU A 5 6.90 -12.99 -9.94
C GLU A 5 5.46 -12.93 -9.43
N LYS A 6 4.89 -11.72 -9.31
CA LYS A 6 3.50 -11.50 -8.89
C LYS A 6 2.66 -10.99 -10.06
N SER A 7 2.53 -11.86 -11.07
CA SER A 7 1.90 -11.53 -12.35
C SER A 7 0.45 -11.03 -12.20
N GLU A 8 -0.33 -11.62 -11.29
CA GLU A 8 -1.75 -11.29 -11.09
C GLU A 8 -1.98 -9.91 -10.49
N PHE A 9 -1.05 -9.43 -9.65
CA PHE A 9 -1.11 -8.12 -9.01
C PHE A 9 -0.29 -7.05 -9.74
N CYS A 10 0.30 -7.38 -10.89
CA CYS A 10 1.17 -6.45 -11.59
C CYS A 10 0.33 -5.32 -12.23
N PRO A 11 0.49 -4.06 -11.80
CA PRO A 11 -0.31 -2.94 -12.32
C PRO A 11 -0.13 -2.75 -13.83
N VAL A 12 1.08 -2.99 -14.36
CA VAL A 12 1.36 -2.91 -15.80
C VAL A 12 0.58 -3.97 -16.58
N ARG A 13 0.50 -5.20 -16.07
CA ARG A 13 -0.24 -6.28 -16.74
C ARG A 13 -1.74 -6.06 -16.64
N LEU A 14 -2.23 -5.65 -15.49
CA LEU A 14 -3.64 -5.29 -15.28
C LEU A 14 -4.05 -4.13 -16.19
N PHE A 15 -3.20 -3.11 -16.32
CA PHE A 15 -3.42 -1.98 -17.23
C PHE A 15 -3.47 -2.44 -18.70
N LYS A 16 -2.52 -3.26 -19.15
CA LYS A 16 -2.55 -3.83 -20.50
C LYS A 16 -3.77 -4.71 -20.74
N LYS A 17 -4.18 -5.50 -19.73
CA LYS A 17 -5.40 -6.32 -19.79
C LYS A 17 -6.64 -5.44 -19.92
N LEU A 18 -6.73 -4.35 -19.16
CA LEU A 18 -7.80 -3.36 -19.29
C LEU A 18 -7.87 -2.82 -20.72
N LEU A 19 -6.75 -2.36 -21.28
CA LEU A 19 -6.70 -1.84 -22.65
C LEU A 19 -7.10 -2.89 -23.70
N SER A 20 -6.69 -4.16 -23.53
CA SER A 20 -7.06 -5.24 -24.46
C SER A 20 -8.56 -5.54 -24.49
N LYS A 21 -9.31 -5.08 -23.49
CA LYS A 21 -10.77 -5.26 -23.38
C LYS A 21 -11.55 -4.04 -23.86
N ILE A 22 -10.87 -2.93 -24.18
CA ILE A 22 -11.49 -1.78 -24.83
C ILE A 22 -11.73 -2.15 -26.29
N GLY A 23 -13.01 -2.24 -26.67
CA GLY A 23 -13.42 -2.59 -28.03
C GLY A 23 -13.24 -1.42 -29.02
N PRO A 24 -13.21 -1.71 -30.33
CA PRO A 24 -13.08 -0.68 -31.36
C PRO A 24 -14.27 0.28 -31.43
N ASN A 25 -15.41 -0.11 -30.85
CA ASN A 25 -16.63 0.69 -30.73
C ASN A 25 -16.53 1.84 -29.71
N VAL A 26 -15.45 1.90 -28.93
CA VAL A 26 -15.22 2.95 -27.93
C VAL A 26 -14.61 4.18 -28.59
N THR A 27 -15.36 5.28 -28.58
CA THR A 27 -15.00 6.58 -29.16
C THR A 27 -14.42 7.57 -28.15
N THR A 28 -14.53 7.27 -26.85
CA THR A 28 -14.04 8.16 -25.79
C THR A 28 -12.58 7.89 -25.44
N ASN A 29 -11.81 8.96 -25.17
CA ASN A 29 -10.42 8.88 -24.69
C ASN A 29 -10.33 8.79 -23.16
N ARG A 30 -11.34 8.21 -22.49
CA ARG A 30 -11.35 8.00 -21.04
C ARG A 30 -10.94 6.57 -20.74
N LEU A 31 -10.02 6.41 -19.78
CA LEU A 31 -9.51 5.09 -19.41
C LEU A 31 -10.57 4.21 -18.74
N PHE A 32 -11.34 4.77 -17.81
CA PHE A 32 -12.36 4.04 -17.07
C PHE A 32 -13.73 4.18 -17.75
N LEU A 33 -14.17 3.07 -18.34
CA LEU A 33 -15.42 2.98 -19.10
C LEU A 33 -16.50 2.25 -18.29
N THR A 34 -17.76 2.49 -18.65
CA THR A 34 -18.89 1.78 -18.05
C THR A 34 -18.92 0.33 -18.54
N PRO A 35 -18.94 -0.68 -17.65
CA PRO A 35 -19.09 -2.08 -18.04
C PRO A 35 -20.37 -2.31 -18.84
N ASN A 36 -20.29 -3.10 -19.90
CA ASN A 36 -21.46 -3.50 -20.67
C ASN A 36 -22.16 -4.65 -19.94
N PRO A 37 -23.44 -4.54 -19.49
CA PRO A 37 -24.12 -5.63 -18.79
C PRO A 37 -24.28 -6.89 -19.66
N LEU A 38 -24.30 -6.73 -20.98
CA LEU A 38 -24.41 -7.83 -21.94
C LEU A 38 -23.05 -8.32 -22.42
N TRP A 39 -21.95 -8.04 -21.72
CA TRP A 39 -20.60 -8.40 -22.18
C TRP A 39 -20.38 -9.91 -22.41
N LYS A 40 -21.21 -10.76 -21.79
CA LYS A 40 -21.17 -12.22 -21.95
C LYS A 40 -21.95 -12.72 -23.16
N ASP A 41 -22.79 -11.89 -23.75
CA ASP A 41 -23.61 -12.27 -24.90
C ASP A 41 -22.71 -12.39 -26.16
N PRO A 42 -22.82 -13.49 -26.94
CA PRO A 42 -22.08 -13.62 -28.19
C PRO A 42 -22.32 -12.49 -29.21
N SER A 43 -23.50 -11.87 -29.17
CA SER A 43 -23.88 -10.73 -30.03
C SER A 43 -23.39 -9.37 -29.51
N SER A 44 -22.72 -9.37 -28.36
CA SER A 44 -22.31 -8.15 -27.68
C SER A 44 -21.20 -7.41 -28.41
N VAL A 45 -21.30 -6.08 -28.42
CA VAL A 45 -20.31 -5.19 -29.04
C VAL A 45 -19.00 -5.10 -28.22
N GLY A 46 -18.95 -5.71 -27.02
CA GLY A 46 -17.73 -5.84 -26.22
C GLY A 46 -17.94 -5.69 -24.71
N TRP A 47 -16.82 -5.57 -23.99
CA TRP A 47 -16.79 -5.54 -22.52
C TRP A 47 -17.26 -4.22 -21.91
N TYR A 48 -17.13 -3.12 -22.66
CA TYR A 48 -17.42 -1.78 -22.18
C TYR A 48 -18.32 -1.03 -23.16
N LYS A 49 -19.12 -0.12 -22.61
CA LYS A 49 -19.85 0.89 -23.40
C LYS A 49 -18.90 2.03 -23.76
N SER A 50 -19.20 2.75 -24.85
CA SER A 50 -18.49 4.00 -25.21
C SER A 50 -18.92 5.18 -24.32
N SER A 51 -18.89 4.99 -23.00
CA SER A 51 -19.22 6.03 -22.03
C SER A 51 -18.29 5.95 -20.83
N PRO A 52 -17.82 7.09 -20.32
CA PRO A 52 -17.01 7.12 -19.11
C PRO A 52 -17.78 6.57 -17.92
N VAL A 53 -17.04 6.04 -16.94
CA VAL A 53 -17.64 5.62 -15.67
C VAL A 53 -18.22 6.84 -14.92
N GLY A 54 -19.40 6.67 -14.32
CA GLY A 54 -20.05 7.72 -13.54
C GLY A 54 -19.26 8.16 -12.30
N LYS A 55 -19.44 9.42 -11.89
CA LYS A 55 -18.90 9.96 -10.63
C LYS A 55 -19.35 9.08 -9.46
N ASN A 56 -18.41 8.64 -8.63
CA ASN A 56 -18.59 7.75 -7.46
C ASN A 56 -18.66 6.24 -7.71
N GLN A 57 -18.71 5.76 -8.95
CA GLN A 57 -18.83 4.31 -9.20
C GLN A 57 -17.60 3.53 -8.73
N ILE A 58 -16.39 4.07 -8.94
CA ILE A 58 -15.16 3.47 -8.43
C ILE A 58 -15.20 3.31 -6.91
N GLY A 59 -15.69 4.33 -6.18
CA GLY A 59 -15.84 4.24 -4.72
C GLY A 59 -16.83 3.17 -4.28
N LYS A 60 -17.89 2.95 -5.04
CA LYS A 60 -18.83 1.84 -4.79
C LYS A 60 -18.18 0.48 -5.05
N TRP A 61 -17.41 0.34 -6.14
CA TRP A 61 -16.68 -0.88 -6.44
C TRP A 61 -15.67 -1.19 -5.33
N THR A 62 -14.85 -0.23 -4.92
CA THR A 62 -13.91 -0.40 -3.79
C THR A 62 -14.61 -0.92 -2.53
N LYS A 63 -15.77 -0.35 -2.16
CA LYS A 63 -16.54 -0.79 -0.99
C LYS A 63 -17.11 -2.20 -1.18
N SER A 64 -17.61 -2.50 -2.36
CA SER A 64 -18.16 -3.82 -2.71
C SER A 64 -17.08 -4.89 -2.66
N ASP A 65 -15.92 -4.62 -3.26
CA ASP A 65 -14.79 -5.54 -3.32
C ASP A 65 -14.24 -5.79 -1.92
N ALA A 66 -14.12 -4.75 -1.07
CA ALA A 66 -13.73 -4.89 0.33
C ALA A 66 -14.67 -5.84 1.10
N LYS A 67 -15.98 -5.71 0.92
CA LYS A 67 -16.96 -6.62 1.53
C LYS A 67 -16.81 -8.05 0.99
N GLN A 68 -16.53 -8.20 -0.30
CA GLN A 68 -16.38 -9.51 -0.95
C GLN A 68 -15.14 -10.27 -0.44
N ILE A 69 -14.06 -9.56 -0.13
CA ILE A 69 -12.84 -10.17 0.44
C ILE A 69 -12.91 -10.35 1.97
N GLY A 70 -14.07 -10.10 2.59
CA GLY A 70 -14.29 -10.33 4.02
C GLY A 70 -13.93 -9.16 4.95
N VAL A 71 -13.61 -7.97 4.42
CA VAL A 71 -13.38 -6.79 5.26
C VAL A 71 -14.71 -6.31 5.86
N ASP A 72 -14.76 -6.18 7.17
CA ASP A 72 -15.91 -5.62 7.86
C ASP A 72 -16.01 -4.10 7.62
N THR A 73 -16.74 -3.75 6.56
CA THR A 73 -17.00 -2.36 6.18
C THR A 73 -17.96 -1.61 7.14
N THR A 74 -18.53 -2.28 8.15
CA THR A 74 -19.34 -1.66 9.20
C THR A 74 -18.49 -1.13 10.33
N ILE A 75 -17.41 -1.85 10.69
CA ILE A 75 -16.42 -1.43 11.68
C ILE A 75 -15.45 -0.42 11.05
N THR A 76 -14.93 -0.73 9.86
CA THR A 76 -13.93 0.13 9.20
C THR A 76 -14.47 0.68 7.89
N LYS A 77 -14.61 2.01 7.81
CA LYS A 77 -15.06 2.67 6.60
C LYS A 77 -13.98 2.64 5.51
N ILE A 78 -14.10 1.69 4.58
CA ILE A 78 -13.24 1.62 3.39
C ILE A 78 -13.74 2.58 2.31
N THR A 79 -12.86 3.48 1.88
CA THR A 79 -13.11 4.43 0.78
C THR A 79 -11.88 4.51 -0.12
N ASN A 80 -11.98 5.26 -1.22
CA ASN A 80 -10.82 5.56 -2.06
C ASN A 80 -9.70 6.25 -1.28
N HIS A 81 -10.03 7.01 -0.23
CA HIS A 81 -9.03 7.62 0.63
C HIS A 81 -8.25 6.57 1.42
N SER A 82 -8.89 5.47 1.85
CA SER A 82 -8.23 4.35 2.52
C SER A 82 -7.15 3.71 1.65
N LEU A 83 -7.44 3.51 0.35
CA LEU A 83 -6.44 3.02 -0.61
C LEU A 83 -5.23 3.96 -0.71
N ARG A 84 -5.48 5.28 -0.74
CA ARG A 84 -4.43 6.29 -0.74
C ARG A 84 -3.60 6.22 0.53
N SER A 85 -4.23 6.12 1.70
CA SER A 85 -3.55 5.97 3.00
C SER A 85 -2.64 4.75 3.01
N SER A 86 -3.15 3.58 2.61
CA SER A 86 -2.38 2.33 2.59
C SER A 86 -1.18 2.40 1.64
N ALA A 87 -1.31 3.08 0.49
CA ALA A 87 -0.20 3.28 -0.43
C ALA A 87 0.88 4.20 0.16
N VAL A 88 0.48 5.30 0.81
CA VAL A 88 1.40 6.23 1.49
C VAL A 88 2.16 5.51 2.60
N SER A 89 1.47 4.77 3.47
CA SER A 89 2.11 4.03 4.56
C SER A 89 3.05 2.93 4.05
N HIS A 90 2.71 2.24 2.95
CA HIS A 90 3.60 1.26 2.33
C HIS A 90 4.89 1.88 1.78
N LEU A 91 4.79 3.03 1.09
CA LEU A 91 5.96 3.73 0.57
C LEU A 91 6.85 4.26 1.70
N ALA A 92 6.25 4.82 2.76
CA ALA A 92 6.97 5.26 3.94
C ALA A 92 7.72 4.09 4.62
N ARG A 93 7.05 2.93 4.77
CA ARG A 93 7.66 1.69 5.30
C ARG A 93 8.73 1.09 4.38
N GLY A 94 8.67 1.40 3.10
CA GLY A 94 9.73 1.12 2.12
C GLY A 94 10.95 2.04 2.25
N GLY A 95 10.92 3.04 3.14
CA GLY A 95 12.01 3.98 3.36
C GLY A 95 11.99 5.19 2.42
N VAL A 96 10.86 5.45 1.72
CA VAL A 96 10.71 6.66 0.90
C VAL A 96 10.61 7.88 1.81
N GLY A 97 11.52 8.84 1.63
CA GLY A 97 11.55 10.08 2.43
C GLY A 97 10.30 10.95 2.22
N GLU A 98 9.97 11.78 3.20
CA GLU A 98 8.73 12.58 3.21
C GLU A 98 8.56 13.46 1.97
N GLU A 99 9.62 14.14 1.52
CA GLU A 99 9.57 15.01 0.34
C GLU A 99 9.23 14.25 -0.94
N GLN A 100 9.85 13.08 -1.14
CA GLN A 100 9.57 12.20 -2.27
C GLN A 100 8.14 11.67 -2.18
N LEU A 101 7.69 11.33 -0.97
CA LEU A 101 6.36 10.83 -0.72
C LEU A 101 5.29 11.87 -1.05
N ILE A 102 5.49 13.13 -0.65
CA ILE A 102 4.63 14.27 -1.02
C ILE A 102 4.55 14.40 -2.53
N LYS A 103 5.69 14.36 -3.23
CA LYS A 103 5.75 14.48 -4.69
C LYS A 103 5.04 13.34 -5.41
N ILE A 104 5.25 12.09 -4.96
CA ILE A 104 4.62 10.89 -5.56
C ILE A 104 3.11 10.88 -5.34
N THR A 105 2.68 11.26 -4.14
CA THR A 105 1.27 11.15 -3.75
C THR A 105 0.49 12.42 -4.12
N GLY A 106 1.15 13.56 -4.33
CA GLY A 106 0.51 14.84 -4.65
C GLY A 106 -0.10 15.51 -3.43
N HIS A 107 0.50 15.33 -2.24
CA HIS A 107 0.12 16.11 -1.06
C HIS A 107 0.70 17.53 -1.14
N ALA A 108 0.09 18.49 -0.47
CA ALA A 108 0.53 19.89 -0.49
C ALA A 108 1.65 20.17 0.52
N SER A 109 1.73 19.39 1.59
CA SER A 109 2.71 19.62 2.67
C SER A 109 3.06 18.35 3.44
N THR A 110 4.19 18.38 4.15
CA THR A 110 4.60 17.33 5.11
C THR A 110 3.56 17.12 6.20
N ALA A 111 2.95 18.19 6.72
CA ALA A 111 1.91 18.09 7.72
C ALA A 111 0.71 17.23 7.27
N SER A 112 0.34 17.32 5.98
CA SER A 112 -0.76 16.52 5.44
C SER A 112 -0.45 15.02 5.28
N ILE A 113 0.83 14.63 5.35
CA ILE A 113 1.26 13.24 5.22
C ILE A 113 1.58 12.56 6.55
N LYS A 114 1.91 13.35 7.60
CA LYS A 114 2.22 12.87 8.95
C LYS A 114 1.22 11.85 9.53
N PRO A 115 -0.11 11.98 9.34
CA PRO A 115 -1.05 10.98 9.86
C PRO A 115 -0.82 9.57 9.29
N TYR A 116 -0.27 9.46 8.07
CA TYR A 116 0.02 8.18 7.42
C TYR A 116 1.39 7.60 7.78
N LEU A 117 2.26 8.43 8.39
CA LEU A 117 3.60 8.05 8.84
C LEU A 117 3.60 7.48 10.25
N GLN A 118 2.43 7.39 10.91
CA GLN A 118 2.36 6.77 12.24
C GLN A 118 2.90 5.35 12.16
N LEU A 119 4.04 5.16 12.84
CA LEU A 119 4.74 3.90 12.91
C LEU A 119 3.90 2.95 13.77
N ASP A 120 3.40 1.88 13.16
CA ASP A 120 2.87 0.76 13.91
C ASP A 120 3.98 0.15 14.80
N SER A 121 3.59 -0.53 15.87
CA SER A 121 4.52 -1.13 16.83
C SER A 121 5.55 -2.05 16.16
N CYS A 122 5.17 -2.74 15.08
CA CYS A 122 6.07 -3.54 14.26
C CYS A 122 7.13 -2.70 13.55
N HIS A 123 6.76 -1.57 12.94
CA HIS A 123 7.72 -0.68 12.30
C HIS A 123 8.67 -0.06 13.31
N HIS A 124 8.17 0.35 14.49
CA HIS A 124 9.01 0.77 15.62
C HIS A 124 10.05 -0.30 15.97
N ALA A 125 9.63 -1.56 16.14
CA ALA A 125 10.53 -2.68 16.43
C ALA A 125 11.59 -2.89 15.33
N LYS A 126 11.22 -2.75 14.05
CA LYS A 126 12.14 -2.88 12.92
C LYS A 126 13.19 -1.76 12.87
N ILE A 127 12.80 -0.52 13.18
CA ILE A 127 13.74 0.60 13.29
C ILE A 127 14.71 0.35 14.44
N ILE A 128 14.20 -0.04 15.61
CA ILE A 128 15.03 -0.36 16.79
C ILE A 128 16.02 -1.48 16.46
N GLY A 129 15.57 -2.54 15.78
CA GLY A 129 16.42 -3.65 15.36
C GLY A 129 17.53 -3.21 14.40
N LYS A 130 17.23 -2.35 13.42
CA LYS A 130 18.24 -1.78 12.51
C LYS A 130 19.25 -0.92 13.26
N MET A 131 18.79 -0.03 14.15
CA MET A 131 19.68 0.81 14.97
C MET A 131 20.60 -0.03 15.87
N ARG A 132 20.08 -1.13 16.46
CA ARG A 132 20.87 -2.05 17.28
C ARG A 132 21.95 -2.77 16.47
N ASN A 133 21.63 -3.18 15.23
CA ASN A 133 22.60 -3.84 14.35
C ASN A 133 23.65 -2.87 13.79
N GLU A 134 23.28 -1.62 13.50
CA GLU A 134 24.25 -0.58 13.10
C GLU A 134 25.22 -0.22 14.24
N ALA A 135 24.74 -0.20 15.50
CA ALA A 135 25.60 -0.04 16.68
C ALA A 135 26.59 -1.21 16.87
N SER A 136 26.31 -2.38 16.29
CA SER A 136 27.17 -3.56 16.36
C SER A 136 28.30 -3.58 15.31
N SER A 137 28.19 -2.75 14.27
CA SER A 137 29.18 -2.67 13.18
C SER A 137 30.17 -1.51 13.31
N SER A 138 30.10 -0.75 14.41
CA SER A 138 31.06 0.30 14.75
C SER A 138 32.10 -0.24 15.74
N THR A 139 32.96 -1.13 15.26
CA THR A 139 34.22 -1.44 15.97
C THR A 139 35.21 -0.30 15.71
N TYR A 140 35.05 0.81 16.42
CA TYR A 140 36.18 1.68 16.71
C TYR A 140 36.73 1.27 18.07
N SER A 141 37.79 0.47 18.04
CA SER A 141 38.68 0.31 19.18
C SER A 141 39.34 1.66 19.48
N SER A 142 39.08 2.23 20.66
CA SER A 142 40.10 2.67 21.63
C SER A 142 39.58 3.77 22.59
N THR A 143 39.40 3.34 23.85
CA THR A 143 39.79 4.05 25.09
C THR A 143 38.95 5.24 25.59
N LEU A 144 38.08 5.02 26.59
CA LEU A 144 38.35 5.36 28.01
C LEU A 144 37.21 4.90 28.96
N ARG A 145 37.55 3.91 29.82
CA ARG A 145 37.27 3.71 31.27
C ARG A 145 35.85 4.06 31.81
N VAL A 146 35.03 3.07 32.18
CA VAL A 146 34.95 2.36 33.50
C VAL A 146 34.40 3.24 34.64
N ILE A 147 33.55 2.62 35.48
CA ILE A 147 32.83 3.07 36.71
C ILE A 147 31.34 3.28 36.40
N THR A 148 30.34 2.53 36.92
CA THR A 148 30.27 1.64 38.09
C THR A 148 29.04 0.74 37.97
N SER A 149 29.14 -0.40 38.65
CA SER A 149 28.11 -1.38 38.98
C SER A 149 26.80 -0.82 39.55
N SER A 150 25.68 -1.27 39.01
CA SER A 150 24.59 -1.80 39.84
C SER A 150 23.77 -2.83 39.06
N SER A 151 23.70 -3.99 39.67
CA SER A 151 22.91 -5.15 39.28
C SER A 151 21.42 -4.85 39.30
N SER A 152 20.73 -5.14 38.21
CA SER A 152 19.33 -5.50 38.22
C SER A 152 19.04 -6.50 37.11
N SER A 153 18.83 -7.74 37.56
CA SER A 153 18.18 -8.84 36.86
C SER A 153 16.97 -8.39 36.04
N SER A 154 16.89 -8.80 34.78
CA SER A 154 15.64 -8.82 34.02
C SER A 154 15.72 -9.90 32.95
N SER A 155 14.94 -10.94 33.18
CA SER A 155 14.82 -12.16 32.41
C SER A 155 14.64 -11.94 30.91
N SER A 156 15.42 -12.67 30.13
CA SER A 156 15.19 -12.88 28.71
C SER A 156 13.83 -13.53 28.50
N THR A 157 12.90 -12.80 27.91
CA THR A 157 11.77 -13.44 27.21
C THR A 157 11.81 -12.94 25.77
N ASN A 158 12.20 -13.86 24.88
CA ASN A 158 12.03 -13.70 23.44
C ASN A 158 10.53 -13.57 23.18
N LEU A 159 10.10 -12.38 22.78
CA LEU A 159 8.79 -12.16 22.17
C LEU A 159 9.05 -11.82 20.70
N GLU A 160 9.42 -12.85 19.94
CA GLU A 160 9.17 -12.87 18.50
C GLU A 160 7.65 -12.95 18.33
N LYS A 161 6.99 -11.78 18.34
CA LYS A 161 5.64 -11.69 17.79
C LYS A 161 5.79 -11.61 16.28
N GLU A 162 5.57 -12.76 15.65
CA GLU A 162 5.22 -12.88 14.24
C GLU A 162 4.10 -11.87 13.95
N CYS A 163 4.42 -10.81 13.23
CA CYS A 163 3.41 -9.88 12.72
C CYS A 163 2.84 -10.50 11.44
N ASP A 164 1.93 -11.45 11.63
CA ASP A 164 1.12 -11.97 10.54
C ASP A 164 -0.02 -11.00 10.22
N VAL A 165 -0.28 -10.84 8.93
CA VAL A 165 -1.14 -9.82 8.33
C VAL A 165 -2.58 -10.34 8.33
N SER A 166 -3.51 -9.56 8.90
CA SER A 166 -4.93 -9.62 8.56
C SER A 166 -5.33 -8.35 7.82
#